data_AF-A0A1Y1UV68-F1
#
_entry.id   AF-A0A1Y1UV68-F1
#
_cell.length_a   1.000
_cell.length_b   1.000
_cell.length_c   1.000
_cell.angle_alpha   90.00
_cell.angle_beta   90.00
_cell.angle_gamma   90.00
#
_symmetry.space_group_name_H-M   'P 1'
#
loop_
_entity.id
_entity.type
_entity.pdbx_description
1 polymer ?
#
loop_
_entity_poly.entity_id
_entity_poly.type
_entity_poly.pdbx_seq_one_letter_code
_entity_poly.pdbx_strand_id
1 'polypeptide(L)'
;MKVLLSLKKVKTFSKLNDSTLYYIDTYDKNNHYQKRYTLNFNYTSKIFDEYEFLTNLDNIKTAIICEGDDIDRTDNNKKIITLWNTSFAEKFDNSALYASVFPIWLKKHKNQEKTFCLKIEAAGWVDNVNAEICNDNDKSVPCPDLIILGTTQPYSDYWGENYMETWNWEKVFKYAEIITECTGKPGFKFSGNITDDSKFFVILCQALGIPFIIEDTKLDIKKSGFREKKYIDKLSIIKDLFEKHYIEEWLDESEIKKWQNSSYPQSIIDQPSFSHKKKNRNFNLNGIMIDFLDKNDYPNVKYSYMPGNSSFLGGSGIVITKKSKYQEEAYDFIEILLNDNFPYFSKLNILTSLSKDISNNKNNTKKELCNKLLELDGTFPYYYAYKNNIHVIYLKHISTKSGKGIILDNSFNNSFNNSIFNDLFNNKEFICDDDANYEKKTITYYDEFRIKLSLNNSETIVLKSMRDIKFIEKMDDLTLSVLNNILAISKPLQVSIIIYI
;
A
#
# COMPACT_ATOMS: atom_id res chain seq x y z
N MET A 1 -24.45 -9.68 0.93
CA MET A 1 -24.84 -9.20 -0.41
C MET A 1 -23.74 -9.62 -1.38
N LYS A 2 -23.94 -10.67 -2.20
CA LYS A 2 -22.97 -11.13 -3.20
C LYS A 2 -23.02 -10.17 -4.39
N VAL A 3 -22.06 -9.25 -4.49
CA VAL A 3 -21.85 -8.47 -5.72
C VAL A 3 -21.27 -9.44 -6.75
N LEU A 4 -22.11 -9.93 -7.66
CA LEU A 4 -21.66 -10.62 -8.86
C LEU A 4 -21.04 -9.56 -9.78
N LEU A 5 -19.71 -9.46 -9.77
CA LEU A 5 -18.96 -8.83 -10.85
C LEU A 5 -19.13 -9.70 -12.10
N SER A 6 -20.10 -9.37 -12.95
CA SER A 6 -20.15 -9.94 -14.30
C SER A 6 -18.98 -9.34 -15.08
N LEU A 7 -17.87 -10.07 -15.16
CA LEU A 7 -16.73 -9.71 -15.99
C LEU A 7 -17.18 -9.70 -17.45
N LYS A 8 -17.51 -8.51 -17.98
CA LYS A 8 -17.65 -8.31 -19.43
C LYS A 8 -16.30 -8.63 -20.05
N LYS A 9 -16.29 -9.52 -21.05
CA LYS A 9 -15.07 -9.85 -21.82
C LYS A 9 -14.43 -8.56 -22.33
N VAL A 10 -13.25 -8.24 -21.82
CA VAL A 10 -12.44 -7.10 -22.27
C VAL A 10 -12.10 -7.33 -23.74
N LYS A 11 -12.54 -6.42 -24.62
CA LYS A 11 -12.16 -6.44 -26.03
C LYS A 11 -10.64 -6.27 -26.13
N THR A 12 -9.97 -7.21 -26.79
CA THR A 12 -8.54 -7.12 -27.11
C THR A 12 -8.29 -5.92 -28.04
N PHE A 13 -7.49 -4.97 -27.58
CA PHE A 13 -7.13 -3.77 -28.34
C PHE A 13 -6.11 -4.11 -29.44
N SER A 14 -6.39 -3.75 -30.70
CA SER A 14 -5.43 -3.86 -31.81
C SER A 14 -4.21 -2.96 -31.59
N LYS A 15 -3.03 -3.41 -32.05
CA LYS A 15 -1.78 -2.63 -32.07
C LYS A 15 -1.99 -1.35 -32.89
N LEU A 16 -2.05 -0.20 -32.22
CA LEU A 16 -1.99 1.12 -32.84
C LEU A 16 -0.54 1.56 -32.86
N ASN A 17 -0.09 2.07 -34.00
CA ASN A 17 1.30 2.39 -34.31
C ASN A 17 1.64 3.88 -34.12
N ASP A 18 0.78 4.64 -33.45
CA ASP A 18 1.00 6.08 -33.24
C ASP A 18 1.51 6.34 -31.82
N SER A 19 2.63 7.05 -31.74
CA SER A 19 3.17 7.63 -30.50
C SER A 19 2.24 8.76 -30.04
N THR A 20 1.12 8.40 -29.42
CA THR A 20 0.24 9.38 -28.77
C THR A 20 1.02 10.07 -27.64
N LEU A 21 1.20 11.39 -27.77
CA LEU A 21 1.80 12.21 -26.73
C LEU A 21 0.74 12.65 -25.72
N TYR A 22 1.13 12.66 -24.45
CA TYR A 22 0.33 13.21 -23.36
C TYR A 22 1.07 14.40 -22.76
N TYR A 23 0.30 15.37 -22.26
CA TYR A 23 0.86 16.53 -21.56
C TYR A 23 0.26 16.65 -20.17
N ILE A 24 1.08 17.03 -19.21
CA ILE A 24 0.64 17.31 -17.84
C ILE A 24 1.06 18.72 -17.42
N ASP A 25 0.08 19.58 -17.16
CA ASP A 25 0.26 20.92 -16.61
C ASP A 25 0.22 20.85 -15.09
N THR A 26 1.20 21.45 -14.43
CA THR A 26 1.34 21.41 -12.97
C THR A 26 1.20 22.80 -12.35
N TYR A 27 0.60 22.85 -11.15
CA TYR A 27 0.32 24.09 -10.43
C TYR A 27 0.68 23.93 -8.94
N ASP A 28 1.19 25.01 -8.34
CA ASP A 28 1.53 25.04 -6.92
C ASP A 28 0.31 25.22 -6.01
N LYS A 29 0.54 25.28 -4.69
CA LYS A 29 -0.50 25.50 -3.67
C LYS A 29 -1.29 26.81 -3.79
N ASN A 30 -0.75 27.79 -4.53
CA ASN A 30 -1.41 29.08 -4.81
C ASN A 30 -2.11 29.06 -6.18
N ASN A 31 -2.19 27.90 -6.82
CA ASN A 31 -2.68 27.71 -8.18
C ASN A 31 -1.85 28.45 -9.25
N HIS A 32 -0.59 28.77 -8.98
CA HIS A 32 0.30 29.30 -10.02
C HIS A 32 0.83 28.16 -10.88
N TYR A 33 0.70 28.32 -12.20
CA TYR A 33 1.28 27.41 -13.17
C TYR A 33 2.79 27.30 -12.97
N GLN A 34 3.28 26.07 -12.88
CA GLN A 34 4.68 25.76 -12.70
C GLN A 34 5.30 25.37 -14.05
N LYS A 35 4.84 24.25 -14.62
CA LYS A 35 5.44 23.66 -15.81
C LYS A 35 4.52 22.66 -16.49
N ARG A 36 4.66 22.57 -17.81
CA ARG A 36 4.12 21.50 -18.67
C ARG A 36 5.19 20.44 -18.90
N TYR A 37 4.83 19.19 -18.72
CA TYR A 37 5.68 18.04 -19.05
C TYR A 37 5.06 17.24 -20.19
N THR A 38 5.90 16.78 -21.11
CA THR A 38 5.51 15.82 -22.15
C THR A 38 5.74 14.40 -21.62
N LEU A 39 4.76 13.53 -21.79
CA LEU A 39 4.78 12.17 -21.27
C LEU A 39 4.58 11.14 -22.40
N ASN A 40 5.35 10.06 -22.34
CA ASN A 40 5.28 8.94 -23.28
C ASN A 40 4.65 7.74 -22.60
N PHE A 41 3.44 7.36 -23.03
CA PHE A 41 2.76 6.21 -22.42
C PHE A 41 3.20 4.89 -23.05
N ASN A 42 3.77 4.02 -22.23
CA ASN A 42 4.19 2.70 -22.66
C ASN A 42 3.03 1.71 -22.56
N TYR A 43 2.42 1.38 -23.69
CA TYR A 43 1.29 0.45 -23.73
C TYR A 43 1.65 -1.00 -23.40
N THR A 44 2.93 -1.35 -23.27
CA THR A 44 3.37 -2.67 -22.80
C THR A 44 3.43 -2.70 -21.28
N SER A 45 4.15 -1.77 -20.65
CA SER A 45 4.27 -1.69 -19.18
C SER A 45 3.06 -1.02 -18.50
N LYS A 46 2.19 -0.37 -19.28
CA LYS A 46 0.98 0.33 -18.83
C LYS A 46 1.28 1.49 -17.86
N ILE A 47 2.43 2.11 -18.00
CA ILE A 47 2.84 3.29 -17.22
C ILE A 47 3.51 4.29 -18.16
N PHE A 48 3.68 5.54 -17.71
CA PHE A 48 4.53 6.50 -18.43
C PHE A 48 6.01 6.11 -18.29
N ASP A 49 6.79 6.34 -19.34
CA ASP A 49 8.25 6.14 -19.28
C ASP A 49 8.88 7.12 -18.27
N GLU A 50 8.25 8.30 -18.07
CA GLU A 50 8.63 9.31 -17.08
C GLU A 50 8.05 9.06 -15.67
N TYR A 51 7.52 7.87 -15.38
CA TYR A 51 6.85 7.59 -14.10
C TYR A 51 7.72 7.90 -12.88
N GLU A 52 8.99 7.48 -12.88
CA GLU A 52 9.92 7.76 -11.77
C GLU A 52 10.19 9.26 -11.62
N PHE A 53 10.31 9.98 -12.72
CA PHE A 53 10.44 11.44 -12.71
C PHE A 53 9.20 12.10 -12.09
N LEU A 54 8.00 11.69 -12.51
CA LEU A 54 6.73 12.19 -11.96
C LEU A 54 6.63 11.95 -10.45
N THR A 55 7.11 10.80 -9.95
CA THR A 55 7.06 10.50 -8.52
C THR A 55 7.96 11.40 -7.66
N ASN A 56 8.94 12.06 -8.28
CA ASN A 56 9.88 12.96 -7.63
C ASN A 56 9.53 14.44 -7.85
N LEU A 57 8.36 14.76 -8.41
CA LEU A 57 7.89 16.13 -8.50
C LEU A 57 7.40 16.61 -7.14
N ASP A 58 7.93 17.76 -6.72
CA ASP A 58 7.59 18.40 -5.45
C ASP A 58 6.76 19.67 -5.66
N ASN A 59 6.06 20.11 -4.62
CA ASN A 59 5.27 21.36 -4.59
C ASN A 59 4.15 21.44 -5.65
N ILE A 60 3.59 20.29 -6.04
CA ILE A 60 2.47 20.21 -6.97
C ILE A 60 1.16 19.99 -6.19
N LYS A 61 0.31 21.02 -6.13
CA LYS A 61 -1.06 20.90 -5.58
C LYS A 61 -2.02 20.34 -6.61
N THR A 62 -1.90 20.76 -7.85
CA THR A 62 -2.82 20.39 -8.93
C THR A 62 -2.02 19.98 -10.16
N ALA A 63 -2.44 18.90 -10.82
CA ALA A 63 -1.95 18.52 -12.12
C ALA A 63 -3.10 18.20 -13.07
N ILE A 64 -3.01 18.65 -14.33
CA ILE A 64 -4.01 18.41 -15.36
C ILE A 64 -3.34 17.65 -16.50
N ILE A 65 -3.78 16.41 -16.75
CA ILE A 65 -3.27 15.58 -17.84
C ILE A 65 -4.30 15.48 -18.97
N CYS A 66 -3.83 15.66 -20.21
CA CYS A 66 -4.62 15.56 -21.44
C CYS A 66 -3.84 14.85 -22.56
N GLU A 67 -4.53 14.40 -23.61
CA GLU A 67 -3.92 13.89 -24.84
C GLU A 67 -3.58 15.06 -25.79
N GLY A 68 -2.36 15.09 -26.32
CA GLY A 68 -1.98 15.94 -27.45
C GLY A 68 -2.43 17.40 -27.35
N ASP A 69 -3.08 17.86 -28.42
CA ASP A 69 -3.56 19.24 -28.57
C ASP A 69 -4.76 19.60 -27.66
N ASP A 70 -5.33 18.63 -26.92
CA ASP A 70 -6.48 18.88 -26.04
C ASP A 70 -6.09 19.67 -24.79
N ILE A 71 -4.80 19.68 -24.42
CA ILE A 71 -4.30 20.43 -23.26
C ILE A 71 -4.53 21.94 -23.43
N ASP A 72 -4.39 22.47 -24.64
CA ASP A 72 -4.51 23.89 -24.97
C ASP A 72 -5.94 24.32 -25.35
N ARG A 73 -6.88 23.37 -25.41
CA ARG A 73 -8.29 23.70 -25.57
C ARG A 73 -8.80 24.43 -24.33
N THR A 74 -9.71 25.36 -24.55
CA THR A 74 -10.42 26.06 -23.47
C THR A 74 -11.23 25.08 -22.63
N ASP A 75 -11.44 25.39 -21.35
CA ASP A 75 -12.18 24.51 -20.42
C ASP A 75 -13.63 24.24 -20.85
N ASN A 76 -14.22 25.10 -21.69
CA ASN A 76 -15.55 24.86 -22.27
C ASN A 76 -15.54 23.76 -23.36
N ASN A 77 -14.38 23.51 -23.97
CA ASN A 77 -14.19 22.60 -25.09
C ASN A 77 -13.52 21.28 -24.68
N LYS A 78 -13.29 21.05 -23.40
CA LYS A 78 -12.79 19.79 -22.84
C LYS A 78 -13.49 19.46 -21.54
N LYS A 79 -13.75 18.17 -21.32
CA LYS A 79 -14.35 17.68 -20.07
C LYS A 79 -13.25 17.35 -19.09
N ILE A 80 -13.26 17.99 -17.93
CA ILE A 80 -12.26 17.75 -16.88
C ILE A 80 -12.91 16.91 -15.79
N ILE A 81 -12.41 15.69 -15.59
CA ILE A 81 -12.75 14.88 -14.43
C ILE A 81 -11.79 15.25 -13.30
N THR A 82 -12.32 15.59 -12.14
CA THR A 82 -11.51 16.00 -10.99
C THR A 82 -11.39 14.86 -9.97
N LEU A 83 -10.16 14.42 -9.73
CA LEU A 83 -9.79 13.43 -8.73
C LEU A 83 -9.07 14.11 -7.56
N TRP A 84 -9.69 14.06 -6.39
CA TRP A 84 -9.09 14.43 -5.13
C TRP A 84 -8.33 13.25 -4.56
N ASN A 85 -7.03 13.40 -4.34
CA ASN A 85 -6.26 12.40 -3.62
C ASN A 85 -5.90 12.86 -2.20
N THR A 86 -5.39 11.95 -1.38
CA THR A 86 -4.93 12.23 -0.01
C THR A 86 -3.49 12.72 0.06
N SER A 87 -2.79 12.87 -1.07
CA SER A 87 -1.39 13.29 -1.06
C SER A 87 -1.27 14.74 -0.59
N PHE A 88 -0.17 15.04 0.08
CA PHE A 88 0.18 16.42 0.37
C PHE A 88 0.68 17.10 -0.91
N ALA A 89 0.46 18.40 -1.05
CA ALA A 89 0.96 19.18 -2.19
C ALA A 89 2.50 19.19 -2.29
N GLU A 90 3.20 18.67 -1.27
CA GLU A 90 4.64 18.58 -1.21
C GLU A 90 5.20 17.54 -2.18
N LYS A 91 4.45 16.46 -2.51
CA LYS A 91 4.92 15.35 -3.35
C LYS A 91 3.85 14.83 -4.30
N PHE A 92 4.24 14.49 -5.53
CA PHE A 92 3.37 13.96 -6.57
C PHE A 92 3.42 12.41 -6.72
N ASP A 93 4.10 11.71 -5.82
CA ASP A 93 4.33 10.26 -5.87
C ASP A 93 3.06 9.42 -6.08
N ASN A 94 2.05 9.61 -5.22
CA ASN A 94 0.78 8.90 -5.30
C ASN A 94 -0.05 9.36 -6.51
N SER A 95 0.07 10.64 -6.88
CA SER A 95 -0.63 11.22 -8.03
C SER A 95 -0.15 10.66 -9.37
N ALA A 96 1.15 10.38 -9.50
CA ALA A 96 1.75 9.82 -10.72
C ALA A 96 1.10 8.49 -11.15
N LEU A 97 0.62 7.72 -10.18
CA LEU A 97 -0.10 6.47 -10.43
C LEU A 97 -1.45 6.72 -11.09
N TYR A 98 -2.24 7.65 -10.55
CA TYR A 98 -3.53 8.03 -11.13
C TYR A 98 -3.37 8.67 -12.52
N ALA A 99 -2.31 9.46 -12.72
CA ALA A 99 -1.98 9.99 -14.04
C ALA A 99 -1.73 8.85 -15.04
N SER A 100 -1.02 7.79 -14.64
CA SER A 100 -0.70 6.65 -15.51
C SER A 100 -1.92 5.83 -15.94
N VAL A 101 -3.06 5.96 -15.25
CA VAL A 101 -4.31 5.28 -15.61
C VAL A 101 -5.02 6.00 -16.76
N PHE A 102 -4.81 7.30 -16.87
CA PHE A 102 -5.52 8.17 -17.81
C PHE A 102 -5.45 7.73 -19.28
N PRO A 103 -4.29 7.34 -19.85
CA PRO A 103 -4.22 6.90 -21.25
C PRO A 103 -5.11 5.70 -21.59
N ILE A 104 -5.18 4.70 -20.70
CA ILE A 104 -6.02 3.51 -20.89
C ILE A 104 -7.48 3.89 -20.77
N TRP A 105 -7.80 4.70 -19.77
CA TRP A 105 -9.15 5.21 -19.54
C TRP A 105 -9.65 6.03 -20.72
N LEU A 106 -8.87 7.01 -21.19
CA LEU A 106 -9.21 7.86 -22.33
C LEU A 106 -9.46 7.03 -23.59
N LYS A 107 -8.63 6.01 -23.85
CA LYS A 107 -8.80 5.11 -25.00
C LYS A 107 -10.15 4.37 -24.98
N LYS A 108 -10.72 4.08 -23.81
CA LYS A 108 -12.06 3.47 -23.67
C LYS A 108 -13.17 4.44 -24.12
N HIS A 109 -12.95 5.75 -23.99
CA HIS A 109 -13.94 6.79 -24.28
C HIS A 109 -13.71 7.57 -25.59
N LYS A 110 -12.57 7.40 -26.26
CA LYS A 110 -12.19 8.13 -27.49
C LYS A 110 -13.18 8.01 -28.66
N ASN A 111 -13.97 6.93 -28.70
CA ASN A 111 -15.01 6.73 -29.74
C ASN A 111 -16.25 7.63 -29.58
N GLN A 112 -16.32 8.49 -28.55
CA GLN A 112 -17.50 9.30 -28.25
C GLN A 112 -17.40 10.78 -28.70
N GLU A 113 -16.41 11.16 -29.52
CA GLU A 113 -16.14 12.56 -29.96
C GLU A 113 -15.94 13.57 -28.82
N LYS A 114 -15.76 13.10 -27.58
CA LYS A 114 -15.53 13.92 -26.40
C LYS A 114 -14.04 13.97 -26.09
N THR A 115 -13.53 15.18 -25.89
CA THR A 115 -12.21 15.43 -25.33
C THR A 115 -12.30 15.39 -23.81
N PHE A 116 -11.42 14.61 -23.19
CA PHE A 116 -11.35 14.51 -21.74
C PHE A 116 -9.94 14.82 -21.25
N CYS A 117 -9.89 15.41 -20.06
CA CYS A 117 -8.68 15.58 -19.27
C CYS A 117 -8.95 15.11 -17.84
N LEU A 118 -7.90 14.71 -17.14
CA LEU A 118 -7.95 14.36 -15.73
C LEU A 118 -7.22 15.43 -14.93
N LYS A 119 -7.92 16.04 -13.98
CA LYS A 119 -7.36 16.95 -12.98
C LYS A 119 -7.15 16.17 -11.69
N ILE A 120 -5.91 16.06 -11.24
CA ILE A 120 -5.52 15.42 -9.98
C ILE A 120 -5.20 16.53 -9.00
N GLU A 121 -5.94 16.61 -7.90
CA GLU A 121 -5.73 17.57 -6.83
C GLU A 121 -5.25 16.87 -5.56
N ALA A 122 -4.11 17.32 -5.05
CA ALA A 122 -3.53 16.93 -3.78
C ALA A 122 -4.28 17.59 -2.63
N ALA A 123 -5.55 17.20 -2.42
CA ALA A 123 -6.41 17.77 -1.39
C ALA A 123 -5.78 17.65 0.01
N GLY A 124 -5.01 16.58 0.24
CA GLY A 124 -4.44 16.27 1.55
C GLY A 124 -5.48 15.69 2.49
N TRP A 125 -5.03 15.07 3.57
CA TRP A 125 -5.91 14.29 4.45
C TRP A 125 -7.02 15.08 5.12
N VAL A 126 -6.74 16.31 5.56
CA VAL A 126 -7.71 17.11 6.33
C VAL A 126 -8.87 17.53 5.44
N ASP A 127 -8.58 18.11 4.26
CA ASP A 127 -9.60 18.62 3.35
C ASP A 127 -10.36 17.48 2.66
N ASN A 128 -9.67 16.38 2.33
CA ASN A 128 -10.30 15.22 1.72
C ASN A 128 -11.41 14.60 2.61
N VAL A 129 -11.28 14.71 3.93
CA VAL A 129 -12.28 14.21 4.90
C VAL A 129 -13.29 15.27 5.32
N ASN A 130 -12.83 16.51 5.54
CA ASN A 130 -13.63 17.52 6.25
C ASN A 130 -14.09 18.69 5.37
N ALA A 131 -13.49 18.90 4.20
CA ALA A 131 -13.85 20.06 3.39
C ALA A 131 -15.30 19.96 2.94
N GLU A 132 -16.00 21.10 2.98
CA GLU A 132 -17.26 21.21 2.27
C GLU A 132 -17.00 20.96 0.79
N ILE A 133 -17.81 20.11 0.16
CA ILE A 133 -17.71 19.79 -1.27
C ILE A 133 -19.04 20.04 -1.95
N CYS A 134 -18.96 20.47 -3.21
CA CYS A 134 -20.11 20.63 -4.10
C CYS A 134 -21.24 21.51 -3.51
N ASN A 135 -20.92 22.70 -3.01
CA ASN A 135 -21.95 23.67 -2.60
C ASN A 135 -22.52 24.37 -3.85
N ASP A 136 -23.81 24.19 -4.14
CA ASP A 136 -24.45 24.77 -5.34
C ASP A 136 -24.54 26.30 -5.28
N ASN A 137 -24.49 26.88 -4.08
CA ASN A 137 -24.57 28.31 -3.85
C ASN A 137 -23.21 29.00 -3.96
N ASP A 138 -22.11 28.25 -3.83
CA ASP A 138 -20.76 28.78 -3.86
C ASP A 138 -19.87 27.96 -4.81
N LYS A 139 -19.67 28.49 -6.02
CA LYS A 139 -18.82 27.87 -7.04
C LYS A 139 -17.34 27.84 -6.67
N SER A 140 -16.92 28.56 -5.62
CA SER A 140 -15.55 28.48 -5.10
C SER A 140 -15.33 27.20 -4.28
N VAL A 141 -16.41 26.59 -3.77
CA VAL A 141 -16.36 25.30 -3.10
C VAL A 141 -16.11 24.21 -4.14
N PRO A 142 -15.01 23.45 -4.01
CA PRO A 142 -14.63 22.44 -4.99
C PRO A 142 -15.67 21.31 -5.04
N CYS A 143 -15.87 20.74 -6.23
CA CYS A 143 -16.76 19.61 -6.44
C CYS A 143 -16.04 18.49 -7.21
N PRO A 144 -15.27 17.64 -6.52
CA PRO A 144 -14.57 16.54 -7.17
C PRO A 144 -15.54 15.47 -7.70
N ASP A 145 -15.15 14.82 -8.79
CA ASP A 145 -15.86 13.65 -9.32
C ASP A 145 -15.46 12.38 -8.58
N LEU A 146 -14.17 12.29 -8.23
CA LEU A 146 -13.54 11.15 -7.56
C LEU A 146 -12.83 11.63 -6.30
N ILE A 147 -13.00 10.92 -5.18
CA ILE A 147 -12.26 11.18 -3.94
C ILE A 147 -11.57 9.89 -3.50
N ILE A 148 -10.25 9.93 -3.35
CA ILE A 148 -9.47 8.88 -2.70
C ILE A 148 -9.64 9.04 -1.19
N LEU A 149 -10.24 8.07 -0.54
CA LEU A 149 -10.14 7.90 0.90
C LEU A 149 -8.87 7.11 1.15
N GLY A 150 -8.03 7.47 2.12
CA GLY A 150 -6.88 6.66 2.51
C GLY A 150 -7.10 6.02 3.86
N THR A 151 -6.32 4.98 4.20
CA THR A 151 -5.92 4.65 5.59
C THR A 151 -4.73 3.67 5.56
N THR A 152 -4.08 3.48 6.71
CA THR A 152 -2.75 2.86 6.83
C THR A 152 -2.79 1.58 7.71
N GLN A 153 -1.82 0.66 7.56
CA GLN A 153 -1.78 -0.67 8.22
C GLN A 153 -0.38 -1.02 8.80
N PRO A 154 -0.29 -1.75 9.93
CA PRO A 154 0.98 -2.11 10.59
C PRO A 154 1.54 -3.50 10.22
N TYR A 155 2.86 -3.70 10.42
CA TYR A 155 3.65 -4.92 10.13
C TYR A 155 4.82 -5.08 11.15
N SER A 156 5.18 -6.32 11.55
CA SER A 156 6.49 -6.78 12.14
C SER A 156 6.39 -8.15 12.83
N ASP A 157 7.45 -8.98 12.79
CA ASP A 157 7.55 -10.42 13.18
C ASP A 157 8.18 -10.74 14.55
N TYR A 158 8.55 -9.75 15.36
CA TYR A 158 9.44 -9.95 16.52
C TYR A 158 8.89 -10.84 17.67
N TRP A 159 7.58 -11.11 17.75
CA TRP A 159 6.95 -11.64 18.98
C TRP A 159 6.52 -13.12 18.93
N GLY A 160 6.87 -13.83 17.86
CA GLY A 160 6.61 -15.27 17.70
C GLY A 160 5.15 -15.64 17.44
N GLU A 161 4.88 -16.93 17.19
CA GLU A 161 3.57 -17.45 16.76
C GLU A 161 2.43 -17.22 17.76
N ASN A 162 2.72 -17.27 19.06
CA ASN A 162 1.71 -17.12 20.13
C ASN A 162 1.54 -15.67 20.61
N TYR A 163 2.02 -14.68 19.85
CA TYR A 163 2.04 -13.29 20.31
C TYR A 163 0.64 -12.79 20.73
N MET A 164 -0.43 -13.23 20.08
CA MET A 164 -1.80 -12.78 20.38
C MET A 164 -2.22 -13.09 21.83
N GLU A 165 -1.67 -14.16 22.42
CA GLU A 165 -1.92 -14.54 23.81
C GLU A 165 -1.00 -13.79 24.78
N THR A 166 0.26 -13.58 24.38
CA THR A 166 1.30 -13.02 25.26
C THR A 166 1.46 -11.50 25.18
N TRP A 167 0.94 -10.89 24.12
CA TRP A 167 1.04 -9.48 23.75
C TRP A 167 -0.37 -8.90 23.52
N ASN A 168 -0.99 -8.45 24.61
CA ASN A 168 -2.34 -7.86 24.64
C ASN A 168 -2.31 -6.44 25.23
N TRP A 169 -3.46 -5.75 25.20
CA TRP A 169 -3.53 -4.36 25.67
C TRP A 169 -3.22 -4.18 27.16
N GLU A 170 -3.56 -5.15 28.01
CA GLU A 170 -3.19 -5.11 29.43
C GLU A 170 -1.67 -5.14 29.62
N LYS A 171 -0.97 -6.01 28.87
CA LYS A 171 0.49 -6.07 28.85
C LYS A 171 1.12 -4.77 28.36
N VAL A 172 0.55 -4.16 27.32
CA VAL A 172 1.03 -2.88 26.80
C VAL A 172 0.90 -1.77 27.83
N PHE A 173 -0.25 -1.65 28.49
CA PHE A 173 -0.45 -0.63 29.52
C PHE A 173 0.42 -0.87 30.75
N LYS A 174 0.64 -2.14 31.14
CA LYS A 174 1.61 -2.49 32.18
C LYS A 174 3.03 -2.08 31.81
N TYR A 175 3.46 -2.24 30.56
CA TYR A 175 4.78 -1.77 30.14
C TYR A 175 4.86 -0.25 30.09
N ALA A 176 3.80 0.44 29.65
CA ALA A 176 3.72 1.88 29.72
C ALA A 176 3.88 2.39 31.16
N GLU A 177 3.23 1.75 32.13
CA GLU A 177 3.40 1.99 33.57
C GLU A 177 4.86 1.82 34.01
N ILE A 178 5.46 0.64 33.78
CA ILE A 178 6.86 0.35 34.17
C ILE A 178 7.83 1.37 33.59
N ILE A 179 7.69 1.70 32.31
CA ILE A 179 8.53 2.70 31.63
C ILE A 179 8.34 4.07 32.26
N THR A 180 7.10 4.45 32.57
CA THR A 180 6.81 5.74 33.21
C THR A 180 7.44 5.84 34.58
N GLU A 181 7.30 4.80 35.40
CA GLU A 181 7.87 4.76 36.75
C GLU A 181 9.40 4.78 36.73
N CYS A 182 10.02 4.09 35.77
CA CYS A 182 11.47 4.03 35.64
C CYS A 182 12.08 5.32 35.09
N THR A 183 11.41 6.00 34.16
CA THR A 183 11.98 7.15 33.43
C THR A 183 11.48 8.50 33.93
N GLY A 184 10.38 8.52 34.69
CA GLY A 184 9.65 9.73 35.06
C GLY A 184 8.98 10.43 33.87
N LYS A 185 8.87 9.76 32.71
CA LYS A 185 8.25 10.29 31.48
C LYS A 185 7.20 9.31 30.95
N PRO A 186 6.14 9.77 30.27
CA PRO A 186 5.09 8.88 29.79
C PRO A 186 5.64 7.74 28.92
N GLY A 187 5.29 6.51 29.29
CA GLY A 187 5.71 5.28 28.62
C GLY A 187 4.87 4.90 27.41
N PHE A 188 3.79 5.62 27.13
CA PHE A 188 2.95 5.45 25.95
C PHE A 188 2.72 6.78 25.23
N LYS A 189 2.68 6.78 23.89
CA LYS A 189 2.36 7.98 23.09
C LYS A 189 1.70 7.65 21.75
N PHE A 190 1.01 8.63 21.19
CA PHE A 190 0.62 8.64 19.78
C PHE A 190 1.71 9.31 18.93
N SER A 191 1.79 8.94 17.64
CA SER A 191 2.72 9.62 16.72
C SER A 191 2.32 11.06 16.43
N GLY A 192 1.05 11.39 16.67
CA GLY A 192 0.55 12.77 16.72
C GLY A 192 -0.30 13.14 15.52
N ASN A 193 -0.73 12.17 14.72
CA ASN A 193 -1.73 12.42 13.69
C ASN A 193 -3.10 12.64 14.35
N ILE A 194 -3.93 13.44 13.70
CA ILE A 194 -5.26 13.85 14.19
C ILE A 194 -6.26 12.70 14.36
N THR A 195 -5.91 11.48 13.94
CA THR A 195 -6.80 10.32 13.95
C THR A 195 -6.27 9.16 14.79
N ASP A 196 -5.10 9.30 15.41
CA ASP A 196 -4.43 8.18 16.09
C ASP A 196 -5.20 7.73 17.34
N ASP A 197 -5.79 8.67 18.08
CA ASP A 197 -6.60 8.40 19.27
C ASP A 197 -7.90 7.65 18.92
N SER A 198 -8.57 8.05 17.85
CA SER A 198 -9.78 7.42 17.33
C SER A 198 -9.47 6.01 16.82
N LYS A 199 -8.37 5.84 16.09
CA LYS A 199 -7.90 4.52 15.63
C LYS A 199 -7.57 3.62 16.80
N PHE A 200 -6.78 4.11 17.75
CA PHE A 200 -6.45 3.39 18.99
C PHE A 200 -7.72 2.94 19.71
N PHE A 201 -8.66 3.85 19.91
CA PHE A 201 -9.90 3.53 20.64
C PHE A 201 -10.73 2.47 19.92
N VAL A 202 -10.83 2.53 18.59
CA VAL A 202 -11.53 1.50 17.81
C VAL A 202 -10.80 0.16 17.88
N ILE A 203 -9.48 0.12 17.70
CA ILE A 203 -8.69 -1.11 17.80
C ILE A 203 -8.90 -1.76 19.17
N LEU A 204 -8.82 -0.96 20.22
CA LEU A 204 -9.03 -1.41 21.59
C LEU A 204 -10.43 -1.98 21.78
N CYS A 205 -11.47 -1.26 21.35
CA CYS A 205 -12.85 -1.75 21.43
C CYS A 205 -13.01 -3.08 20.71
N GLN A 206 -12.48 -3.21 19.49
CA GLN A 206 -12.55 -4.45 18.72
C GLN A 206 -11.79 -5.59 19.42
N ALA A 207 -10.58 -5.32 19.94
CA ALA A 207 -9.77 -6.32 20.66
C ALA A 207 -10.47 -6.81 21.94
N LEU A 208 -11.24 -5.95 22.60
CA LEU A 208 -12.04 -6.30 23.78
C LEU A 208 -13.40 -6.90 23.44
N GLY A 209 -13.75 -7.02 22.14
CA GLY A 209 -15.06 -7.50 21.70
C GLY A 209 -16.19 -6.56 22.11
N ILE A 210 -15.96 -5.25 22.07
CA ILE A 210 -16.93 -4.18 22.31
C ILE A 210 -17.46 -3.69 20.96
N PRO A 211 -18.76 -3.82 20.67
CA PRO A 211 -19.34 -3.29 19.46
C PRO A 211 -19.45 -1.76 19.57
N PHE A 212 -18.63 -1.01 18.83
CA PHE A 212 -18.67 0.46 18.86
C PHE A 212 -20.03 1.01 18.35
N ILE A 213 -20.45 0.52 17.17
CA ILE A 213 -21.74 0.82 16.54
C ILE A 213 -22.43 -0.50 16.22
N ILE A 214 -23.71 -0.60 16.57
CA ILE A 214 -24.58 -1.73 16.25
C ILE A 214 -25.65 -1.23 15.28
N GLU A 215 -25.65 -1.76 14.07
CA GLU A 215 -26.68 -1.44 13.07
C GLU A 215 -27.88 -2.37 13.27
N ASP A 216 -29.06 -1.77 13.45
CA ASP A 216 -30.34 -2.47 13.48
C ASP A 216 -31.04 -2.25 12.13
N THR A 217 -30.75 -3.14 11.19
CA THR A 217 -31.23 -3.03 9.79
C THR A 217 -32.75 -3.14 9.66
N LYS A 218 -33.45 -3.69 10.65
CA LYS A 218 -34.92 -3.77 10.64
C LYS A 218 -35.55 -2.42 10.98
N LEU A 219 -34.91 -1.68 11.86
CA LEU A 219 -35.37 -0.38 12.34
C LEU A 219 -34.71 0.80 11.61
N ASP A 220 -33.72 0.52 10.77
CA ASP A 220 -32.88 1.52 10.10
C ASP A 220 -32.24 2.52 11.11
N ILE A 221 -31.80 2.00 12.26
CA ILE A 221 -31.14 2.79 13.31
C ILE A 221 -29.76 2.26 13.66
N LYS A 222 -28.89 3.18 14.08
CA LYS A 222 -27.57 2.89 14.64
C LYS A 222 -27.63 3.04 16.16
N LYS A 223 -27.24 2.01 16.89
CA LYS A 223 -27.15 2.01 18.36
C LYS A 223 -25.69 2.08 18.79
N SER A 224 -25.43 2.82 19.86
CA SER A 224 -24.13 2.77 20.53
C SER A 224 -24.05 1.49 21.35
N GLY A 225 -22.99 0.70 21.17
CA GLY A 225 -22.80 -0.49 22.00
C GLY A 225 -22.29 -0.18 23.40
N PHE A 226 -21.93 1.06 23.72
CA PHE A 226 -21.53 1.45 25.08
C PHE A 226 -22.67 1.50 26.11
N ARG A 227 -23.91 1.21 25.68
CA ARG A 227 -25.08 1.22 26.58
C ARG A 227 -25.10 0.04 27.56
N GLU A 228 -24.38 -1.04 27.28
CA GLU A 228 -24.31 -2.18 28.20
C GLU A 228 -23.14 -2.03 29.17
N LYS A 229 -23.42 -2.10 30.48
CA LYS A 229 -22.43 -1.97 31.56
C LYS A 229 -21.22 -2.89 31.37
N LYS A 230 -21.44 -4.13 30.91
CA LYS A 230 -20.36 -5.10 30.67
C LYS A 230 -19.28 -4.62 29.70
N TYR A 231 -19.61 -3.75 28.74
CA TYR A 231 -18.63 -3.20 27.81
C TYR A 231 -17.88 -2.02 28.41
N ILE A 232 -18.53 -1.22 29.26
CA ILE A 232 -17.86 -0.18 30.06
C ILE A 232 -16.87 -0.81 31.03
N ASP A 233 -17.25 -1.91 31.69
CA ASP A 233 -16.37 -2.64 32.60
C ASP A 233 -15.10 -3.13 31.89
N LYS A 234 -15.20 -3.57 30.63
CA LYS A 234 -14.04 -3.96 29.80
C LYS A 234 -13.10 -2.78 29.48
N LEU A 235 -13.62 -1.57 29.34
CA LEU A 235 -12.80 -0.37 29.11
C LEU A 235 -12.07 0.11 30.38
N SER A 236 -12.31 -0.49 31.54
CA SER A 236 -11.60 -0.11 32.76
C SER A 236 -10.07 -0.27 32.65
N ILE A 237 -9.57 -1.11 31.73
CA ILE A 237 -8.14 -1.33 31.53
C ILE A 237 -7.37 -0.09 31.07
N ILE A 238 -8.04 0.92 30.47
CA ILE A 238 -7.40 2.18 30.09
C ILE A 238 -7.43 3.25 31.20
N LYS A 239 -8.15 3.00 32.30
CA LYS A 239 -8.34 3.99 33.36
C LYS A 239 -7.00 4.47 33.92
N ASP A 240 -6.16 3.53 34.34
CA ASP A 240 -4.85 3.84 34.92
C ASP A 240 -3.91 4.49 33.91
N LEU A 241 -3.97 4.08 32.63
CA LEU A 241 -3.19 4.69 31.55
C LEU A 241 -3.40 6.21 31.51
N PHE A 242 -4.66 6.66 31.62
CA PHE A 242 -5.03 8.07 31.59
C PHE A 242 -4.89 8.77 32.94
N GLU A 243 -5.47 8.22 34.02
CA GLU A 243 -5.49 8.86 35.35
C GLU A 243 -4.10 9.02 35.97
N LYS A 244 -3.18 8.09 35.68
CA LYS A 244 -1.80 8.15 36.19
C LYS A 244 -0.81 8.73 35.18
N HIS A 245 -1.30 9.30 34.07
CA HIS A 245 -0.48 9.94 33.03
C HIS A 245 0.62 9.04 32.44
N TYR A 246 0.36 7.73 32.32
CA TYR A 246 1.27 6.80 31.63
C TYR A 246 1.28 7.03 30.12
N ILE A 247 0.28 7.74 29.58
CA ILE A 247 0.23 8.23 28.20
C ILE A 247 0.61 9.71 28.12
N GLU A 248 1.38 10.05 27.09
CA GLU A 248 1.77 11.43 26.80
C GLU A 248 0.56 12.24 26.33
N GLU A 249 0.29 13.38 26.98
CA GLU A 249 -0.76 14.30 26.56
C GLU A 249 -0.55 14.80 25.13
N TRP A 250 -1.57 14.67 24.29
CA TRP A 250 -1.51 15.08 22.88
C TRP A 250 -2.45 16.23 22.52
N LEU A 251 -3.45 16.54 23.35
CA LEU A 251 -4.43 17.60 23.12
C LEU A 251 -4.09 18.87 23.91
N ASP A 252 -4.52 20.02 23.41
CA ASP A 252 -4.41 21.30 24.12
C ASP A 252 -5.30 21.33 25.36
N GLU A 253 -4.67 21.26 26.53
CA GLU A 253 -5.34 21.23 27.82
C GLU A 253 -6.15 22.52 28.09
N SER A 254 -5.75 23.66 27.52
CA SER A 254 -6.47 24.92 27.69
C SER A 254 -7.82 24.90 26.98
N GLU A 255 -7.89 24.27 25.80
CA GLU A 255 -9.13 24.06 25.05
C GLU A 255 -10.05 23.08 25.77
N ILE A 256 -9.49 21.99 26.34
CA ILE A 256 -10.25 21.04 27.16
C ILE A 256 -10.85 21.72 28.39
N LYS A 257 -10.04 22.49 29.14
CA LYS A 257 -10.52 23.23 30.32
C LYS A 257 -11.58 24.25 29.95
N LYS A 258 -11.43 24.95 28.82
CA LYS A 258 -12.45 25.88 28.30
C LYS A 258 -13.75 25.14 28.01
N TRP A 259 -13.69 23.99 27.35
CA TRP A 259 -14.86 23.18 27.05
C TRP A 259 -15.53 22.61 28.31
N GLN A 260 -14.77 22.12 29.28
CA GLN A 260 -15.32 21.63 30.57
C GLN A 260 -16.11 22.70 31.33
N ASN A 261 -15.79 23.98 31.12
CA ASN A 261 -16.50 25.12 31.69
C ASN A 261 -17.60 25.68 30.76
N SER A 262 -17.81 25.09 29.59
CA SER A 262 -18.81 25.49 28.61
C SER A 262 -20.07 24.62 28.71
N SER A 263 -21.20 25.11 28.18
CA SER A 263 -22.41 24.30 28.05
C SER A 263 -22.19 23.09 27.16
N TYR A 264 -22.83 21.96 27.49
CA TYR A 264 -22.80 20.77 26.63
C TYR A 264 -23.37 21.10 25.23
N PRO A 265 -22.71 20.67 24.14
CA PRO A 265 -23.12 21.00 22.78
C PRO A 265 -24.54 20.49 22.49
N GLN A 266 -25.35 21.32 21.84
CA GLN A 266 -26.74 20.99 21.49
C GLN A 266 -26.84 20.36 20.09
N SER A 267 -25.80 20.47 19.28
CA SER A 267 -25.71 19.89 17.95
C SER A 267 -24.30 19.36 17.65
N ILE A 268 -24.18 18.59 16.56
CA ILE A 268 -22.88 18.10 16.09
C ILE A 268 -21.95 19.23 15.64
N ILE A 269 -22.52 20.34 15.16
CA ILE A 269 -21.78 21.53 14.72
C ILE A 269 -21.15 22.23 15.93
N ASP A 270 -21.80 22.18 17.09
CA ASP A 270 -21.31 22.78 18.34
C ASP A 270 -20.28 21.90 19.05
N GLN A 271 -20.05 20.68 18.58
CA GLN A 271 -19.15 19.73 19.24
C GLN A 271 -17.71 20.26 19.15
N PRO A 272 -16.99 20.39 20.28
CA PRO A 272 -15.65 20.96 20.28
C PRO A 272 -14.70 20.10 19.44
N SER A 273 -13.84 20.77 18.69
CA SER A 273 -12.62 20.18 18.13
C SER A 273 -11.45 20.63 18.99
N PHE A 274 -10.55 19.70 19.30
CA PHE A 274 -9.37 19.98 20.11
C PHE A 274 -8.12 19.97 19.23
N SER A 275 -7.36 21.05 19.30
CA SER A 275 -6.06 21.16 18.68
C SER A 275 -5.07 20.20 19.35
N HIS A 276 -4.20 19.60 18.54
CA HIS A 276 -3.05 18.88 19.08
C HIS A 276 -2.04 19.87 19.67
N LYS A 277 -1.40 19.49 20.79
CA LYS A 277 -0.24 20.23 21.32
C LYS A 277 0.79 20.37 20.21
N LYS A 278 1.22 21.60 19.92
CA LYS A 278 2.31 21.88 18.96
C LYS A 278 3.58 21.21 19.44
N LYS A 279 3.88 20.01 18.95
CA LYS A 279 5.13 19.32 19.24
C LYS A 279 6.21 19.78 18.27
N ASN A 280 7.42 20.03 18.79
CA ASN A 280 8.61 19.97 17.96
C ASN A 280 8.67 18.55 17.38
N ARG A 281 8.79 18.43 16.05
CA ARG A 281 8.81 17.15 15.32
C ARG A 281 10.01 16.23 15.69
N ASN A 282 10.76 16.54 16.75
CA ASN A 282 11.80 15.67 17.25
C ASN A 282 11.16 14.38 17.76
N PHE A 283 11.45 13.28 17.08
CA PHE A 283 10.99 11.94 17.41
C PHE A 283 11.70 11.43 18.67
N ASN A 284 11.28 11.95 19.82
CA ASN A 284 11.71 11.44 21.11
C ASN A 284 10.71 10.37 21.55
N LEU A 285 11.11 9.10 21.47
CA LEU A 285 10.35 7.97 21.96
C LEU A 285 10.97 7.49 23.28
N ASN A 286 10.25 7.66 24.40
CA ASN A 286 10.68 7.12 25.70
C ASN A 286 10.09 5.73 25.98
N GLY A 287 9.17 5.24 25.15
CA GLY A 287 8.45 3.99 25.42
C GLY A 287 7.73 3.43 24.20
N ILE A 288 6.45 3.09 24.37
CA ILE A 288 5.61 2.47 23.35
C ILE A 288 4.89 3.57 22.56
N MET A 289 4.81 3.39 21.25
CA MET A 289 4.06 4.29 20.38
C MET A 289 3.19 3.50 19.42
N ILE A 290 1.96 3.98 19.24
CA ILE A 290 1.16 3.58 18.09
C ILE A 290 1.52 4.51 16.95
N ASP A 291 2.07 3.93 15.89
CA ASP A 291 2.38 4.65 14.67
C ASP A 291 2.11 3.78 13.45
N PHE A 292 2.07 4.44 12.30
CA PHE A 292 2.24 3.76 11.03
C PHE A 292 3.72 3.45 10.85
N LEU A 293 4.01 2.37 10.14
CA LEU A 293 5.38 2.07 9.76
C LEU A 293 5.89 3.17 8.84
N ASP A 294 6.54 4.16 9.42
CA ASP A 294 7.30 5.13 8.66
C ASP A 294 8.60 4.46 8.21
N LYS A 295 9.11 4.85 7.04
CA LYS A 295 10.38 4.34 6.47
C LYS A 295 11.61 4.77 7.28
N ASN A 296 11.41 5.55 8.35
CA ASN A 296 12.47 6.05 9.18
C ASN A 296 12.99 4.91 10.08
N ASP A 297 14.18 4.41 9.75
CA ASP A 297 14.88 3.40 10.54
C ASP A 297 15.44 4.06 11.81
N TYR A 298 14.80 3.77 12.93
CA TYR A 298 15.31 4.16 14.24
C TYR A 298 16.03 2.94 14.84
N PRO A 299 17.37 2.94 14.95
CA PRO A 299 18.14 1.72 15.28
C PRO A 299 17.76 1.11 16.64
N ASN A 300 17.25 1.93 17.56
CA ASN A 300 16.84 1.53 18.91
C ASN A 300 15.34 1.25 19.04
N VAL A 301 14.54 1.43 17.98
CA VAL A 301 13.11 1.15 17.99
C VAL A 301 12.88 -0.21 17.37
N LYS A 302 12.10 -1.04 18.07
CA LYS A 302 11.66 -2.35 17.58
C LYS A 302 10.17 -2.28 17.32
N TYR A 303 9.75 -2.90 16.22
CA TYR A 303 8.35 -2.98 15.84
C TYR A 303 7.71 -4.24 16.41
N SER A 304 6.46 -4.12 16.86
CA SER A 304 5.64 -5.23 17.36
C SER A 304 4.36 -5.38 16.55
N TYR A 305 3.77 -6.58 16.59
CA TYR A 305 2.36 -6.72 16.20
C TYR A 305 1.45 -5.83 17.05
N MET A 306 0.27 -5.51 16.49
CA MET A 306 -0.78 -4.84 17.24
C MET A 306 -1.23 -5.73 18.41
N PRO A 307 -1.40 -5.19 19.63
CA PRO A 307 -1.76 -6.02 20.79
C PRO A 307 -3.15 -6.65 20.68
N GLY A 308 -3.25 -7.92 21.05
CA GLY A 308 -4.49 -8.70 21.06
C GLY A 308 -4.85 -9.29 19.70
N ASN A 309 -6.14 -9.47 19.45
CA ASN A 309 -6.68 -10.13 18.26
C ASN A 309 -7.29 -9.14 17.24
N SER A 310 -7.11 -7.83 17.44
CA SER A 310 -7.63 -6.82 16.52
C SER A 310 -6.54 -5.89 16.06
N SER A 311 -6.64 -5.50 14.80
CA SER A 311 -5.84 -4.44 14.20
C SER A 311 -6.77 -3.51 13.43
N PHE A 312 -6.28 -2.32 13.14
CA PHE A 312 -6.95 -1.40 12.25
C PHE A 312 -6.52 -1.71 10.83
N LEU A 313 -7.38 -2.40 10.07
CA LEU A 313 -7.20 -2.51 8.64
C LEU A 313 -7.77 -1.27 7.97
N GLY A 314 -6.90 -0.28 7.83
CA GLY A 314 -7.16 0.84 6.96
C GLY A 314 -7.00 0.48 5.48
N GLY A 315 -7.96 0.79 4.62
CA GLY A 315 -7.81 0.75 3.17
C GLY A 315 -7.93 2.13 2.53
N SER A 316 -7.35 2.29 1.34
CA SER A 316 -7.70 3.41 0.47
C SER A 316 -8.89 3.01 -0.42
N GLY A 317 -9.95 3.81 -0.42
CA GLY A 317 -11.13 3.62 -1.26
C GLY A 317 -11.24 4.75 -2.28
N ILE A 318 -11.98 4.54 -3.37
CA ILE A 318 -12.35 5.62 -4.28
C ILE A 318 -13.87 5.71 -4.30
N VAL A 319 -14.39 6.90 -4.08
CA VAL A 319 -15.83 7.19 -4.14
C VAL A 319 -16.13 8.11 -5.32
N ILE A 320 -17.28 7.87 -5.95
CA ILE A 320 -17.85 8.74 -6.99
C ILE A 320 -18.92 9.60 -6.30
N THR A 321 -18.80 10.92 -6.40
CA THR A 321 -19.77 11.83 -5.77
C THR A 321 -21.12 11.78 -6.52
N LYS A 322 -22.28 11.88 -5.84
CA LYS A 322 -23.60 11.92 -6.51
C LYS A 322 -23.70 13.07 -7.50
N LYS A 323 -23.00 14.17 -7.24
CA LYS A 323 -23.00 15.37 -8.08
C LYS A 323 -22.06 15.27 -9.28
N SER A 324 -21.22 14.23 -9.37
CA SER A 324 -20.43 13.99 -10.58
C SER A 324 -21.35 13.86 -11.79
N LYS A 325 -21.03 14.59 -12.86
CA LYS A 325 -21.70 14.47 -14.16
C LYS A 325 -21.12 13.35 -15.01
N TYR A 326 -20.09 12.67 -14.51
CA TYR A 326 -19.24 11.72 -15.22
C TYR A 326 -19.19 10.38 -14.46
N GLN A 327 -20.30 9.94 -13.88
CA GLN A 327 -20.33 8.75 -13.01
C GLN A 327 -19.89 7.47 -13.74
N GLU A 328 -20.33 7.27 -14.98
CA GLU A 328 -19.95 6.11 -15.81
C GLU A 328 -18.47 6.16 -16.17
N GLU A 329 -17.99 7.33 -16.60
CA GLU A 329 -16.58 7.59 -16.86
C GLU A 329 -15.69 7.37 -15.61
N ALA A 330 -16.14 7.86 -14.46
CA ALA A 330 -15.48 7.69 -13.17
C ALA A 330 -15.45 6.22 -12.73
N TYR A 331 -16.54 5.48 -12.96
CA TYR A 331 -16.60 4.05 -12.71
C TYR A 331 -15.62 3.27 -13.60
N ASP A 332 -15.56 3.61 -14.89
CA ASP A 332 -14.61 3.04 -15.84
C ASP A 332 -13.15 3.29 -15.42
N PHE A 333 -12.85 4.46 -14.86
CA PHE A 333 -11.54 4.79 -14.30
C PHE A 333 -11.20 3.86 -13.12
N ILE A 334 -12.12 3.68 -12.18
CA ILE A 334 -11.96 2.77 -11.03
C ILE A 334 -11.80 1.32 -11.49
N GLU A 335 -12.56 0.87 -12.50
CA GLU A 335 -12.46 -0.49 -13.04
C GLU A 335 -11.05 -0.77 -13.58
N ILE A 336 -10.46 0.18 -14.32
CA ILE A 336 -9.08 0.07 -14.82
C ILE A 336 -8.08 0.05 -13.66
N LEU A 337 -8.30 0.90 -12.67
CA LEU A 337 -7.44 1.00 -11.50
C LEU A 337 -7.37 -0.31 -10.69
N LEU A 338 -8.50 -1.00 -10.56
CA LEU A 338 -8.64 -2.23 -9.79
C LEU A 338 -8.37 -3.50 -10.60
N ASN A 339 -8.23 -3.39 -11.93
CA ASN A 339 -8.00 -4.54 -12.80
C ASN A 339 -6.57 -5.09 -12.62
N ASP A 340 -6.49 -6.38 -12.33
CA ASP A 340 -5.28 -7.11 -12.00
C ASP A 340 -4.30 -7.28 -13.16
N ASN A 341 -4.76 -7.07 -14.40
CA ASN A 341 -3.95 -7.06 -15.61
C ASN A 341 -3.15 -5.75 -15.78
N PHE A 342 -3.40 -4.75 -14.93
CA PHE A 342 -2.63 -3.50 -14.91
C PHE A 342 -1.78 -3.40 -13.64
N PRO A 343 -0.64 -2.71 -13.69
CA PRO A 343 0.25 -2.56 -12.54
C PRO A 343 -0.29 -1.61 -11.46
N TYR A 344 -1.44 -0.97 -11.69
CA TYR A 344 -1.99 0.03 -10.78
C TYR A 344 -2.48 -0.59 -9.47
N PHE A 345 -3.20 -1.72 -9.57
CA PHE A 345 -3.81 -2.35 -8.41
C PHE A 345 -2.76 -2.82 -7.39
N SER A 346 -1.66 -3.44 -7.86
CA SER A 346 -0.56 -3.87 -6.98
C SER A 346 0.22 -2.70 -6.38
N LYS A 347 0.31 -1.57 -7.08
CA LYS A 347 0.94 -0.34 -6.57
C LYS A 347 0.06 0.40 -5.55
N LEU A 348 -1.27 0.40 -5.72
CA LEU A 348 -2.20 0.97 -4.76
C LEU A 348 -2.38 0.12 -3.51
N ASN A 349 -2.29 -1.19 -3.69
CA ASN A 349 -2.49 -2.14 -2.63
C ASN A 349 -1.21 -2.96 -2.45
N ILE A 350 -0.29 -2.41 -1.66
CA ILE A 350 0.98 -3.05 -1.34
C ILE A 350 0.74 -4.48 -0.81
N LEU A 351 -0.37 -4.74 -0.12
CA LEU A 351 -0.72 -6.09 0.34
C LEU A 351 -1.16 -7.04 -0.77
N THR A 352 -1.78 -6.59 -1.86
CA THR A 352 -2.14 -7.50 -2.95
C THR A 352 -0.95 -7.88 -3.81
N SER A 353 0.08 -7.04 -3.87
CA SER A 353 1.37 -7.46 -4.41
C SER A 353 1.93 -8.64 -3.60
N LEU A 354 1.85 -8.57 -2.27
CA LEU A 354 2.28 -9.64 -1.36
C LEU A 354 1.36 -10.88 -1.42
N SER A 355 0.05 -10.71 -1.63
CA SER A 355 -0.91 -11.84 -1.65
C SER A 355 -1.06 -12.53 -3.02
N LYS A 356 -0.74 -11.84 -4.12
CA LYS A 356 -0.76 -12.44 -5.47
C LYS A 356 0.36 -13.45 -5.68
N ASP A 357 1.52 -13.26 -5.06
CA ASP A 357 2.59 -14.26 -5.08
C ASP A 357 2.15 -15.58 -4.42
N ILE A 358 1.18 -15.53 -3.50
CA ILE A 358 0.67 -16.70 -2.77
C ILE A 358 -0.54 -17.33 -3.47
N SER A 359 -1.46 -16.51 -4.00
CA SER A 359 -2.69 -17.02 -4.62
C SER A 359 -2.50 -17.54 -6.04
N ASN A 360 -1.50 -17.05 -6.77
CA ASN A 360 -1.13 -17.60 -8.08
C ASN A 360 -0.30 -18.89 -7.99
N ASN A 361 0.01 -19.39 -6.79
CA ASN A 361 0.63 -20.71 -6.61
C ASN A 361 -0.37 -21.87 -6.61
N LYS A 362 -1.66 -21.63 -6.88
CA LYS A 362 -2.59 -22.73 -7.15
C LYS A 362 -2.41 -23.24 -8.58
N ASN A 363 -1.65 -24.34 -8.68
CA ASN A 363 -1.40 -25.22 -9.83
C ASN A 363 -0.28 -24.87 -10.81
N ASN A 364 0.65 -23.96 -10.49
CA ASN A 364 1.85 -23.83 -11.32
C ASN A 364 2.75 -25.06 -11.11
N THR A 365 3.20 -25.64 -12.22
CA THR A 365 4.27 -26.65 -12.23
C THR A 365 5.60 -26.01 -11.80
N LYS A 366 6.56 -26.82 -11.32
CA LYS A 366 7.88 -26.29 -10.93
C LYS A 366 8.61 -25.70 -12.12
N LYS A 367 8.39 -26.23 -13.32
CA LYS A 367 8.87 -25.64 -14.57
C LYS A 367 8.35 -24.22 -14.78
N GLU A 368 7.06 -23.98 -14.59
CA GLU A 368 6.46 -22.65 -14.75
C GLU A 368 7.00 -21.66 -13.70
N LEU A 369 7.16 -22.09 -12.45
CA LEU A 369 7.75 -21.27 -11.39
C LEU A 369 9.22 -20.94 -11.67
N CYS A 370 9.99 -21.90 -12.19
CA CYS A 370 11.37 -21.69 -12.62
C CYS A 370 11.42 -20.67 -13.78
N ASN A 371 10.54 -20.79 -14.76
CA ASN A 371 10.45 -19.84 -15.87
C ASN A 371 10.14 -18.42 -15.41
N LYS A 372 9.22 -18.25 -14.44
CA LYS A 372 8.89 -16.95 -13.84
C LYS A 372 10.09 -16.35 -13.09
N LEU A 373 10.80 -17.16 -12.30
CA LEU A 373 11.98 -16.71 -11.56
C LEU A 373 13.09 -16.18 -12.50
N LEU A 374 13.19 -16.76 -13.70
CA LEU A 374 14.16 -16.40 -14.73
C LEU A 374 13.56 -15.50 -15.83
N GLU A 375 12.46 -14.79 -15.56
CA GLU A 375 11.74 -14.00 -16.58
C GLU A 375 12.61 -12.91 -17.21
N LEU A 376 13.44 -12.25 -16.39
CA LEU A 376 14.33 -11.17 -16.82
C LEU A 376 15.61 -11.75 -17.41
N ASP A 377 15.90 -11.40 -18.66
CA ASP A 377 17.17 -11.70 -19.32
C ASP A 377 18.29 -10.80 -18.75
N GLY A 378 19.50 -11.34 -18.62
CA GLY A 378 20.65 -10.63 -18.05
C GLY A 378 21.50 -11.52 -17.16
N THR A 379 22.58 -10.98 -16.60
CA THR A 379 23.47 -11.71 -15.69
C THR A 379 23.18 -11.31 -14.24
N PHE A 380 22.90 -12.30 -13.41
CA PHE A 380 22.51 -12.08 -12.01
C PHE A 380 23.41 -12.90 -11.06
N PRO A 381 23.78 -12.33 -9.91
CA PRO A 381 24.54 -13.04 -8.91
C PRO A 381 23.66 -14.02 -8.12
N TYR A 382 24.21 -15.21 -7.88
CA TYR A 382 23.64 -16.28 -7.06
C TYR A 382 24.67 -16.74 -6.05
N TYR A 383 24.23 -17.25 -4.91
CA TYR A 383 25.10 -17.87 -3.93
C TYR A 383 24.60 -19.25 -3.51
N TYR A 384 25.51 -20.10 -3.04
CA TYR A 384 25.18 -21.42 -2.51
C TYR A 384 26.18 -21.83 -1.42
N ALA A 385 25.74 -22.71 -0.53
CA ALA A 385 26.61 -23.32 0.47
C ALA A 385 27.08 -24.70 -0.03
N TYR A 386 28.39 -24.94 -0.03
CA TYR A 386 28.97 -26.25 -0.34
C TYR A 386 30.17 -26.51 0.56
N LYS A 387 30.18 -27.67 1.24
CA LYS A 387 31.21 -28.05 2.22
C LYS A 387 31.52 -26.91 3.22
N ASN A 388 30.47 -26.33 3.80
CA ASN A 388 30.50 -25.22 4.76
C ASN A 388 31.08 -23.89 4.25
N ASN A 389 31.33 -23.74 2.94
CA ASN A 389 31.72 -22.47 2.35
C ASN A 389 30.58 -21.89 1.53
N ILE A 390 30.42 -20.56 1.58
CA ILE A 390 29.49 -19.83 0.72
C ILE A 390 30.27 -19.43 -0.55
N HIS A 391 29.71 -19.78 -1.69
CA HIS A 391 30.25 -19.43 -3.00
C HIS A 391 29.28 -18.53 -3.73
N VAL A 392 29.79 -17.56 -4.47
CA VAL A 392 29.01 -16.66 -5.33
C VAL A 392 29.34 -16.94 -6.77
N ILE A 393 28.32 -17.08 -7.61
CA ILE A 393 28.43 -17.30 -9.06
C ILE A 393 27.53 -16.34 -9.80
N TYR A 394 27.85 -16.06 -11.07
CA TYR A 394 27.07 -15.20 -11.93
C TYR A 394 26.40 -16.05 -13.01
N LEU A 395 25.06 -16.01 -13.05
CA LEU A 395 24.26 -16.77 -14.01
C LEU A 395 23.62 -15.82 -14.99
N LYS A 396 23.87 -16.05 -16.27
CA LYS A 396 23.15 -15.40 -17.36
C LYS A 396 21.82 -16.11 -17.58
N HIS A 397 20.72 -15.41 -17.32
CA HIS A 397 19.39 -15.87 -17.68
C HIS A 397 19.22 -15.78 -19.19
N ILE A 398 18.74 -16.87 -19.79
CA ILE A 398 18.57 -17.00 -21.23
C ILE A 398 17.14 -17.41 -21.58
N SER A 399 16.69 -16.95 -22.74
CA SER A 399 15.44 -17.39 -23.37
C SER A 399 15.76 -18.42 -24.45
N THR A 400 15.17 -19.60 -24.37
CA THR A 400 15.29 -20.69 -25.35
C THR A 400 13.92 -20.98 -25.98
N LYS A 401 13.89 -21.81 -27.02
CA LYS A 401 12.62 -22.25 -27.64
C LYS A 401 11.72 -23.03 -26.67
N SER A 402 12.30 -23.68 -25.66
CA SER A 402 11.61 -24.55 -24.70
C SER A 402 11.28 -23.86 -23.37
N GLY A 403 11.66 -22.60 -23.19
CA GLY A 403 11.42 -21.83 -21.97
C GLY A 403 12.64 -21.00 -21.55
N LYS A 404 12.73 -20.68 -20.27
CA LYS A 404 13.87 -19.98 -19.68
C LYS A 404 14.93 -20.97 -19.19
N GLY A 405 16.13 -20.47 -19.04
CA GLY A 405 17.28 -21.23 -18.58
C GLY A 405 18.40 -20.35 -18.03
N ILE A 406 19.51 -20.98 -17.69
CA ILE A 406 20.73 -20.32 -17.22
C ILE A 406 21.95 -20.79 -18.00
N ILE A 407 22.94 -19.91 -18.12
CA ILE A 407 24.32 -20.21 -18.52
C ILE A 407 25.24 -19.61 -17.46
N LEU A 408 26.34 -20.28 -17.12
CA LEU A 408 27.36 -19.67 -16.28
C LEU A 408 28.06 -18.55 -17.07
N ASP A 409 28.04 -17.33 -16.52
CA ASP A 409 28.68 -16.19 -17.17
C ASP A 409 30.17 -16.13 -16.81
N ASN A 410 30.98 -16.79 -17.63
CA ASN A 410 32.43 -16.82 -17.49
C ASN A 410 33.10 -15.45 -17.77
N SER A 411 32.36 -14.45 -18.27
CA SER A 411 32.93 -13.11 -18.48
C SER A 411 33.27 -12.41 -17.17
N PHE A 412 32.58 -12.79 -16.08
CA PHE A 412 32.95 -12.42 -14.72
C PHE A 412 34.02 -13.38 -14.22
N ASN A 413 35.22 -13.21 -14.76
CA ASN A 413 36.43 -13.97 -14.47
C ASN A 413 36.96 -13.64 -13.06
N ASN A 414 36.11 -13.80 -12.05
CA ASN A 414 36.45 -13.54 -10.67
C ASN A 414 37.27 -14.72 -10.15
N SER A 415 38.41 -14.40 -9.54
CA SER A 415 39.29 -15.31 -8.79
C SER A 415 38.59 -16.10 -7.66
N PHE A 416 37.30 -15.88 -7.46
CA PHE A 416 36.42 -16.56 -6.51
C PHE A 416 35.67 -17.76 -7.10
N ASN A 417 35.74 -18.01 -8.41
CA ASN A 417 35.14 -19.20 -9.01
C ASN A 417 35.97 -20.44 -8.65
N ASN A 418 35.47 -21.18 -7.66
CA ASN A 418 36.04 -22.41 -7.17
C ASN A 418 36.19 -23.43 -8.32
N SER A 419 37.29 -24.20 -8.35
CA SER A 419 37.64 -25.13 -9.45
C SER A 419 36.52 -26.11 -9.83
N ILE A 420 35.65 -26.41 -8.88
CA ILE A 420 34.47 -27.30 -9.02
C ILE A 420 33.53 -26.83 -10.15
N PHE A 421 33.38 -25.51 -10.36
CA PHE A 421 32.41 -24.99 -11.33
C PHE A 421 32.95 -24.85 -12.74
N ASN A 422 34.25 -24.60 -12.91
CA ASN A 422 34.81 -24.36 -14.24
C ASN A 422 34.64 -25.60 -15.14
N ASP A 423 34.79 -26.81 -14.59
CA ASP A 423 34.65 -28.04 -15.38
C ASP A 423 33.19 -28.46 -15.59
N LEU A 424 32.34 -28.23 -14.59
CA LEU A 424 30.93 -28.64 -14.66
C LEU A 424 30.12 -27.74 -15.60
N PHE A 425 30.43 -26.46 -15.68
CA PHE A 425 29.57 -25.43 -16.28
C PHE A 425 30.10 -24.80 -17.56
N ASN A 426 31.32 -25.12 -17.98
CA ASN A 426 31.93 -24.48 -19.15
C ASN A 426 31.01 -24.57 -20.38
N ASN A 427 30.39 -23.43 -20.70
CA ASN A 427 29.45 -23.21 -21.80
C ASN A 427 28.27 -24.19 -21.87
N LYS A 428 27.79 -24.70 -20.72
CA LYS A 428 26.58 -25.54 -20.68
C LYS A 428 25.35 -24.69 -20.38
N GLU A 429 24.35 -24.80 -21.25
CA GLU A 429 23.00 -24.30 -21.05
C GLU A 429 22.19 -25.26 -20.19
N PHE A 430 21.49 -24.73 -19.19
CA PHE A 430 20.51 -25.48 -18.40
C PHE A 430 19.13 -24.85 -18.57
N ILE A 431 18.09 -25.66 -18.72
CA ILE A 431 16.72 -25.20 -19.00
C ILE A 431 15.79 -25.55 -17.83
N CYS A 432 14.80 -24.69 -17.55
CA CYS A 432 13.78 -24.96 -16.55
C CYS A 432 12.94 -26.20 -16.88
N ASP A 433 12.78 -27.08 -15.91
CA ASP A 433 11.92 -28.27 -15.95
C ASP A 433 11.33 -28.58 -14.55
N ASP A 434 10.48 -29.60 -14.47
CA ASP A 434 9.85 -29.99 -13.22
C ASP A 434 10.81 -30.67 -12.23
N ASP A 435 11.90 -31.23 -12.74
CA ASP A 435 12.95 -31.85 -11.95
C ASP A 435 14.34 -31.41 -12.43
N ALA A 436 15.25 -31.21 -11.47
CA ALA A 436 16.66 -30.97 -11.77
C ALA A 436 17.34 -32.28 -12.18
N ASN A 437 17.96 -32.30 -13.36
CA ASN A 437 18.60 -33.50 -13.91
C ASN A 437 19.90 -33.13 -14.62
N TYR A 438 20.99 -33.80 -14.23
CA TYR A 438 22.32 -33.50 -14.75
C TYR A 438 22.47 -33.87 -16.24
N GLU A 439 22.02 -35.06 -16.64
CA GLU A 439 22.14 -35.56 -18.01
C GLU A 439 21.27 -34.76 -18.98
N LYS A 440 20.04 -34.44 -18.57
CA LYS A 440 19.10 -33.61 -19.36
C LYS A 440 19.44 -32.12 -19.32
N LYS A 441 20.40 -31.70 -18.48
CA LYS A 441 20.75 -30.30 -18.23
C LYS A 441 19.53 -29.47 -17.85
N THR A 442 18.76 -29.96 -16.89
CA THR A 442 17.57 -29.24 -16.40
C THR A 442 17.82 -28.71 -14.99
N ILE A 443 17.27 -27.53 -14.74
CA ILE A 443 17.11 -26.93 -13.41
C ILE A 443 15.65 -26.93 -13.04
N THR A 444 15.35 -26.91 -11.74
CA THR A 444 13.96 -26.80 -11.29
C THR A 444 13.82 -25.76 -10.20
N TYR A 445 12.60 -25.26 -10.05
CA TYR A 445 12.22 -24.39 -8.95
C TYR A 445 12.34 -25.15 -7.62
N TYR A 446 13.02 -24.55 -6.66
CA TYR A 446 13.11 -25.08 -5.30
C TYR A 446 12.18 -24.30 -4.36
N ASP A 447 12.25 -22.98 -4.42
CA ASP A 447 11.61 -22.04 -3.51
C ASP A 447 11.69 -20.61 -4.08
N GLU A 448 11.09 -19.63 -3.42
CA GLU A 448 11.19 -18.22 -3.81
C GLU A 448 12.66 -17.80 -3.89
N PHE A 449 13.07 -17.27 -5.05
CA PHE A 449 14.46 -16.92 -5.38
C PHE A 449 15.47 -18.08 -5.40
N ARG A 450 15.02 -19.35 -5.35
CA ARG A 450 15.92 -20.51 -5.31
C ARG A 450 15.67 -21.48 -6.46
N ILE A 451 16.74 -21.86 -7.15
CA ILE A 451 16.73 -22.94 -8.12
C ILE A 451 17.55 -24.12 -7.61
N LYS A 452 17.04 -25.33 -7.84
CA LYS A 452 17.78 -26.58 -7.60
C LYS A 452 18.48 -26.99 -8.88
N LEU A 453 19.73 -27.38 -8.74
CA LEU A 453 20.59 -27.78 -9.84
C LEU A 453 21.39 -29.04 -9.47
N SER A 454 21.43 -30.00 -10.39
CA SER A 454 22.19 -31.23 -10.21
C SER A 454 23.62 -31.05 -10.71
N LEU A 455 24.61 -31.27 -9.83
CA LEU A 455 26.03 -31.23 -10.16
C LEU A 455 26.47 -32.52 -10.87
N ASN A 456 25.84 -33.64 -10.51
CA ASN A 456 25.99 -34.95 -11.13
C ASN A 456 24.74 -35.78 -10.80
N ASN A 457 24.77 -37.10 -11.07
CA ASN A 457 23.62 -37.98 -10.84
C ASN A 457 23.28 -38.21 -9.35
N SER A 458 24.20 -37.89 -8.43
CA SER A 458 24.03 -38.09 -6.98
C SER A 458 23.98 -36.80 -6.16
N GLU A 459 24.56 -35.71 -6.67
CA GLU A 459 24.72 -34.46 -5.93
C GLU A 459 23.88 -33.34 -6.55
N THR A 460 23.18 -32.60 -5.68
CA THR A 460 22.42 -31.41 -6.07
C THR A 460 22.77 -30.25 -5.15
N ILE A 461 22.73 -29.05 -5.69
CA ILE A 461 22.88 -27.80 -4.94
C ILE A 461 21.63 -26.94 -5.11
N VAL A 462 21.45 -26.03 -4.16
CA VAL A 462 20.41 -24.99 -4.23
C VAL A 462 21.11 -23.66 -4.41
N LEU A 463 20.88 -23.04 -5.56
CA LEU A 463 21.39 -21.71 -5.90
C LEU A 463 20.35 -20.68 -5.46
N LYS A 464 20.76 -19.75 -4.62
CA LYS A 464 19.93 -18.66 -4.11
C LYS A 464 20.27 -17.37 -4.85
N SER A 465 19.29 -16.76 -5.51
CA SER A 465 19.50 -15.50 -6.22
C SER A 465 19.78 -14.40 -5.21
N MET A 466 20.87 -13.65 -5.35
CA MET A 466 21.17 -12.50 -4.48
C MET A 466 20.18 -11.32 -4.65
N ARG A 467 19.18 -11.47 -5.52
CA ARG A 467 17.98 -10.62 -5.48
C ARG A 467 17.25 -10.76 -4.15
N ASP A 468 17.38 -11.91 -3.48
CA ASP A 468 16.90 -12.14 -2.13
C ASP A 468 17.54 -11.15 -1.14
N ILE A 469 18.80 -10.75 -1.27
CA ILE A 469 19.45 -9.82 -0.30
C ILE A 469 18.82 -8.42 -0.33
N LYS A 470 18.23 -8.00 -1.45
CA LYS A 470 17.41 -6.76 -1.50
C LYS A 470 15.95 -6.99 -1.13
N PHE A 471 15.50 -8.25 -1.13
CA PHE A 471 14.13 -8.65 -0.80
C PHE A 471 13.97 -9.20 0.63
N ILE A 472 15.08 -9.52 1.34
CA ILE A 472 15.13 -10.11 2.70
C ILE A 472 14.89 -9.04 3.79
N GLU A 473 14.60 -7.79 3.42
CA GLU A 473 13.85 -6.89 4.31
C GLU A 473 12.33 -7.14 4.25
N LYS A 474 11.83 -8.13 3.49
CA LYS A 474 10.41 -8.48 3.41
C LYS A 474 10.12 -9.90 3.90
N MET A 475 9.51 -9.91 5.09
CA MET A 475 8.32 -10.67 5.49
C MET A 475 8.49 -12.18 5.47
N ASP A 476 8.84 -12.77 6.62
CA ASP A 476 8.87 -14.21 6.79
C ASP A 476 7.47 -14.88 6.69
N ASP A 477 7.44 -16.20 6.48
CA ASP A 477 6.21 -17.00 6.41
C ASP A 477 5.27 -16.77 7.60
N LEU A 478 5.85 -16.46 8.77
CA LEU A 478 5.13 -16.11 9.99
C LEU A 478 4.33 -14.82 9.81
N THR A 479 4.97 -13.74 9.36
CA THR A 479 4.31 -12.45 9.15
C THR A 479 3.16 -12.58 8.16
N LEU A 480 3.32 -13.44 7.15
CA LEU A 480 2.28 -13.70 6.18
C LEU A 480 1.10 -14.50 6.77
N SER A 481 1.38 -15.51 7.61
CA SER A 481 0.33 -16.24 8.33
C SER A 481 -0.45 -15.31 9.26
N VAL A 482 0.25 -14.39 9.93
CA VAL A 482 -0.34 -13.38 10.81
C VAL A 482 -1.17 -12.39 10.01
N LEU A 483 -0.70 -11.92 8.86
CA LEU A 483 -1.47 -11.04 7.98
C LEU A 483 -2.77 -11.72 7.51
N ASN A 484 -2.70 -12.98 7.08
CA ASN A 484 -3.89 -13.75 6.68
C ASN A 484 -4.88 -13.93 7.84
N ASN A 485 -4.37 -14.20 9.05
CA ASN A 485 -5.20 -14.30 10.25
C ASN A 485 -5.84 -12.96 10.61
N ILE A 486 -5.07 -11.86 10.59
CA ILE A 486 -5.57 -10.50 10.80
C ILE A 486 -6.63 -10.17 9.76
N LEU A 487 -6.41 -10.42 8.47
CA LEU A 487 -7.40 -10.18 7.41
C LEU A 487 -8.69 -10.99 7.62
N ALA A 488 -8.59 -12.23 8.10
CA ALA A 488 -9.74 -13.09 8.37
C ALA A 488 -10.60 -12.62 9.56
N ILE A 489 -9.98 -12.03 10.59
CA ILE A 489 -10.67 -11.58 11.82
C ILE A 489 -10.97 -10.08 11.83
N SER A 490 -10.21 -9.28 11.08
CA SER A 490 -10.40 -7.84 10.97
C SER A 490 -11.77 -7.58 10.35
N LYS A 491 -12.64 -6.95 11.14
CA LYS A 491 -13.86 -6.39 10.58
C LYS A 491 -13.46 -5.08 9.93
N PRO A 492 -13.67 -4.90 8.61
CA PRO A 492 -13.51 -3.58 8.03
C PRO A 492 -14.38 -2.63 8.86
N LEU A 493 -13.79 -1.54 9.35
CA LEU A 493 -14.57 -0.39 9.73
C LEU A 493 -15.33 -0.03 8.46
N GLN A 494 -16.62 -0.35 8.44
CA GLN A 494 -17.44 -0.33 7.24
C GLN A 494 -17.75 1.12 6.87
N VAL A 495 -16.74 1.82 6.35
CA VAL A 495 -16.84 3.10 5.66
C VAL A 495 -16.06 2.95 4.34
N SER A 496 -16.36 1.90 3.60
CA SER A 496 -15.85 1.67 2.24
C SER A 496 -16.82 0.75 1.53
N ILE A 497 -17.92 1.35 1.11
CA ILE A 497 -18.78 0.86 0.04
C ILE A 497 -18.64 1.93 -1.06
N ILE A 498 -18.85 1.57 -2.32
CA ILE A 498 -19.17 2.55 -3.37
C ILE A 498 -20.44 3.28 -2.89
N ILE A 499 -20.26 4.33 -2.10
CA ILE A 499 -21.36 5.16 -1.64
C ILE A 499 -21.51 6.17 -2.77
N TYR A 500 -22.61 6.07 -3.50
CA TYR A 500 -23.17 7.26 -4.12
C TYR A 500 -23.45 8.23 -2.95
N ILE A 501 -22.54 9.17 -2.68
CA ILE A 501 -22.69 10.21 -1.64
C ILE A 501 -23.46 11.38 -2.18
#